data_AF-A0A836HCS3-F1
#
_entry.id   AF-A0A836HCS3-F1
#
_cell.length_a   1.000
_cell.length_b   1.000
_cell.length_c   1.000
_cell.angle_alpha   90.00
_cell.angle_beta   90.00
_cell.angle_gamma   90.00
#
_symmetry.space_group_name_H-M   'P 1'
#
loop_
_entity.id
_entity.type
_entity.pdbx_description
1 polymer ?
#
loop_
_entity_poly.entity_id
_entity_poly.type
_entity_poly.pdbx_seq_one_letter_code
_entity_poly.pdbx_strand_id
1 'polypeptide(L)'
;MSEAVCSWCHTEWTPYEVLRVTSSASISEIRAAFKRMALHTHPDKVKAPATAAEAHGGAAVSSQLSPVSFHIVKEASDILLDPYMRAAYDAARSHVLVREVGAVSDTYSLEDDFVRVSMDGDDGDEQHVHVYQRECRCGGLYEVVRFPEAVGENGDRGWAAPTRSVPTRRCECDSCSLVVEVVVE
;
A
#
# COMPACT_ATOMS: atom_id res chain seq x y z
N MET A 1 12.33 -16.21 -7.57
CA MET A 1 11.81 -16.27 -6.18
C MET A 1 10.64 -15.32 -6.17
N SER A 2 9.43 -15.86 -6.11
CA SER A 2 8.22 -15.06 -6.28
C SER A 2 8.08 -14.08 -5.12
N GLU A 3 8.11 -12.78 -5.44
CA GLU A 3 7.69 -11.74 -4.51
C GLU A 3 6.22 -11.99 -4.19
N ALA A 4 5.97 -12.70 -3.09
CA ALA A 4 4.65 -12.81 -2.53
C ALA A 4 4.28 -11.40 -2.06
N VAL A 5 3.61 -10.65 -2.94
CA VAL A 5 3.02 -9.37 -2.60
C VAL A 5 2.06 -9.65 -1.45
N CYS A 6 2.51 -9.36 -0.24
CA CYS A 6 1.76 -9.53 0.99
C CYS A 6 0.71 -8.41 1.06
N SER A 7 -0.17 -8.38 0.07
CA SER A 7 -1.18 -7.37 -0.15
C SER A 7 -2.40 -7.76 0.67
N TRP A 8 -2.38 -7.37 1.93
CA TRP A 8 -3.62 -7.22 2.67
C TRP A 8 -4.50 -6.18 1.94
N CYS A 9 -5.62 -6.63 1.37
CA CYS A 9 -6.44 -5.83 0.47
C CYS A 9 -7.55 -5.02 1.18
N HIS A 10 -7.68 -5.16 2.50
CA HIS A 10 -8.74 -4.49 3.27
C HIS A 10 -8.25 -3.15 3.80
N THR A 11 -8.86 -2.06 3.33
CA THR A 11 -8.52 -0.69 3.76
C THR A 11 -9.21 -0.29 5.07
N GLU A 12 -10.28 -0.98 5.45
CA GLU A 12 -11.09 -0.65 6.63
C GLU A 12 -10.53 -1.24 7.94
N TRP A 13 -9.76 -2.34 7.84
CA TRP A 13 -9.22 -3.05 9.00
C TRP A 13 -7.82 -3.55 8.72
N THR A 14 -7.00 -3.64 9.75
CA THR A 14 -5.72 -4.37 9.72
C THR A 14 -5.92 -5.85 10.07
N PRO A 15 -5.00 -6.76 9.69
CA PRO A 15 -5.03 -8.16 10.12
C PRO A 15 -5.10 -8.31 11.65
N TYR A 16 -4.44 -7.40 12.37
CA TYR A 16 -4.42 -7.34 13.83
C TYR A 16 -5.80 -7.01 14.41
N GLU A 17 -6.50 -6.03 13.83
CA GLU A 17 -7.86 -5.65 14.25
C GLU A 17 -8.88 -6.74 13.95
N VAL A 18 -8.76 -7.42 12.79
CA VAL A 18 -9.63 -8.53 12.41
C VAL A 18 -9.55 -9.68 13.42
N LEU A 19 -8.35 -10.03 13.87
CA LEU A 19 -8.16 -11.06 14.90
C LEU A 19 -8.29 -10.52 16.33
N ARG A 20 -8.43 -9.19 16.50
CA ARG A 20 -8.46 -8.50 17.80
C ARG A 20 -7.24 -8.83 18.67
N VAL A 21 -6.06 -8.75 18.07
CA VAL A 21 -4.76 -8.98 18.72
C VAL A 21 -3.86 -7.75 18.54
N THR A 22 -2.86 -7.59 19.40
CA THR A 22 -1.88 -6.50 19.28
C THR A 22 -0.81 -6.82 18.23
N SER A 23 -0.10 -5.81 17.74
CA SER A 23 1.06 -5.99 16.85
C SER A 23 2.21 -6.78 17.50
N SER A 24 2.26 -6.81 18.84
CA SER A 24 3.22 -7.59 19.64
C SER A 24 2.75 -9.01 19.97
N ALA A 25 1.59 -9.44 19.48
CA ALA A 25 1.01 -10.73 19.84
C ALA A 25 1.88 -11.91 19.37
N SER A 26 1.97 -12.93 20.20
CA SER A 26 2.66 -14.18 19.94
C SER A 26 1.87 -15.11 19.01
N ILE A 27 2.54 -16.09 18.40
CA ILE A 27 1.90 -17.06 17.48
C ILE A 27 0.79 -17.85 18.19
N SER A 28 0.98 -18.22 19.47
CA SER A 28 -0.03 -18.93 20.25
C SER A 28 -1.29 -18.09 20.47
N GLU A 29 -1.13 -16.80 20.75
CA GLU A 29 -2.25 -15.87 20.89
C GLU A 29 -3.00 -15.67 19.58
N ILE A 30 -2.29 -15.57 18.46
CA ILE A 30 -2.88 -15.45 17.12
C ILE A 30 -3.69 -16.70 16.77
N ARG A 31 -3.18 -17.91 17.05
CA ARG A 31 -3.93 -19.16 16.84
C ARG A 31 -5.18 -19.23 17.71
N ALA A 32 -5.07 -18.83 18.97
CA ALA A 32 -6.21 -18.80 19.89
C ALA A 32 -7.27 -17.78 19.45
N ALA A 33 -6.84 -16.61 18.97
CA ALA A 33 -7.70 -15.58 18.42
C ALA A 33 -8.41 -16.03 17.13
N PHE A 34 -7.67 -16.62 16.19
CA PHE A 34 -8.24 -17.21 14.98
C PHE A 34 -9.31 -18.26 15.32
N LYS A 35 -9.02 -19.19 16.24
CA LYS A 35 -10.00 -20.21 16.66
C LYS A 35 -11.28 -19.58 17.23
N ARG A 36 -11.16 -18.54 18.07
CA ARG A 36 -12.33 -17.81 18.59
C ARG A 36 -13.10 -17.14 17.46
N MET A 37 -12.43 -16.35 16.62
CA MET A 37 -13.06 -15.60 15.54
C MET A 37 -13.71 -16.50 14.49
N ALA A 38 -13.06 -17.61 14.14
CA ALA A 38 -13.60 -18.64 13.25
C ALA A 38 -14.92 -19.20 13.78
N LEU A 39 -15.02 -19.51 15.07
CA LEU A 39 -16.25 -20.01 15.70
C LEU A 39 -17.38 -18.97 15.74
N HIS A 40 -17.05 -17.69 15.74
CA HIS A 40 -18.03 -16.59 15.72
C HIS A 40 -18.49 -16.22 14.31
N THR A 41 -17.62 -16.37 13.31
CA THR A 41 -17.87 -15.97 11.91
C THR A 41 -18.22 -17.12 10.98
N HIS A 42 -18.22 -18.37 11.49
CA HIS A 42 -18.49 -19.55 10.68
C HIS A 42 -19.88 -19.47 10.01
N PRO A 43 -19.98 -19.69 8.67
CA PRO A 43 -21.22 -19.52 7.92
C PRO A 43 -22.35 -20.47 8.36
N ASP A 44 -22.01 -21.57 9.05
CA ASP A 44 -22.98 -22.55 9.56
C ASP A 44 -23.83 -22.00 10.72
N LYS A 45 -23.33 -21.00 11.48
CA LYS A 45 -24.13 -20.28 12.49
C LYS A 45 -25.02 -19.20 11.88
N VAL A 46 -24.68 -18.70 10.70
CA VAL A 46 -25.48 -17.71 9.95
C VAL A 46 -26.61 -18.38 9.16
N LYS A 47 -26.49 -19.69 8.90
CA LYS A 47 -27.52 -20.51 8.26
C LYS A 47 -28.57 -21.12 9.19
N ALA A 48 -28.49 -20.90 10.51
CA ALA A 48 -29.60 -21.27 11.39
C ALA A 48 -30.78 -20.33 11.11
N PRO A 49 -31.88 -20.83 10.51
CA PRO A 49 -32.91 -20.01 9.92
C PRO A 49 -33.71 -19.32 11.03
N ALA A 50 -34.10 -18.08 10.78
CA ALA A 50 -35.21 -17.44 11.45
C ALA A 50 -36.52 -18.18 11.09
N THR A 51 -36.71 -19.37 11.67
CA THR A 51 -38.02 -20.01 11.79
C THR A 51 -38.18 -20.39 13.25
N ALA A 52 -38.97 -19.55 13.90
CA ALA A 52 -39.45 -19.62 15.27
C ALA A 52 -39.58 -21.06 15.82
N ALA A 53 -38.85 -21.34 16.90
CA ALA A 53 -39.28 -22.27 17.92
C ALA A 53 -38.91 -21.65 19.27
N GLU A 54 -39.93 -21.18 19.96
CA GLU A 54 -39.84 -20.67 21.31
C GLU A 54 -39.37 -21.74 22.31
N ALA A 55 -38.85 -21.22 23.43
CA ALA A 55 -38.81 -21.82 24.75
C ALA A 55 -37.45 -22.38 25.25
N HIS A 56 -37.09 -21.85 26.42
CA HIS A 56 -36.12 -22.33 27.41
C HIS A 56 -34.65 -21.88 27.27
N GLY A 57 -34.36 -20.74 27.91
CA GLY A 57 -33.43 -20.69 29.04
C GLY A 57 -31.95 -20.93 28.73
N GLY A 58 -31.20 -19.84 28.58
CA GLY A 58 -29.74 -19.88 28.68
C GLY A 58 -29.06 -18.72 27.99
N ALA A 59 -28.76 -17.66 28.75
CA ALA A 59 -27.78 -16.61 28.45
C ALA A 59 -27.64 -16.23 26.97
N ALA A 60 -28.53 -15.36 26.50
CA ALA A 60 -28.26 -14.53 25.33
C ALA A 60 -27.11 -13.56 25.68
N VAL A 61 -25.88 -14.06 25.70
CA VAL A 61 -24.71 -13.23 25.44
C VAL A 61 -24.93 -12.71 24.04
N SER A 62 -25.29 -11.43 23.95
CA SER A 62 -25.43 -10.70 22.70
C SER A 62 -24.25 -11.04 21.80
N SER A 63 -24.52 -11.84 20.77
CA SER A 63 -23.68 -11.98 19.59
C SER A 63 -23.64 -10.59 18.96
N GLN A 64 -22.74 -9.74 19.44
CA GLN A 64 -22.35 -8.57 18.69
C GLN A 64 -21.75 -9.09 17.39
N LEU A 65 -22.53 -8.99 16.33
CA LEU A 65 -22.17 -9.24 14.95
C LEU A 65 -20.75 -8.70 14.74
N SER A 66 -19.80 -9.60 14.56
CA SER A 66 -18.56 -9.21 13.91
C SER A 66 -18.97 -8.88 12.47
N PRO A 67 -18.82 -7.63 11.98
CA PRO A 67 -19.12 -7.29 10.58
C PRO A 67 -18.18 -8.00 9.59
N VAL A 68 -17.14 -8.66 10.12
CA VAL A 68 -16.06 -9.27 9.37
C VAL A 68 -16.41 -10.70 8.98
N SER A 69 -16.37 -11.02 7.69
CA SER A 69 -16.65 -12.37 7.18
C SER A 69 -15.53 -13.36 7.55
N PHE A 70 -15.86 -14.65 7.61
CA PHE A 70 -14.88 -15.72 7.90
C PHE A 70 -13.68 -15.70 6.93
N HIS A 71 -13.90 -15.34 5.67
CA HIS A 71 -12.82 -15.24 4.68
C HIS A 71 -11.74 -14.23 5.12
N ILE A 72 -12.16 -13.05 5.59
CA ILE A 72 -11.25 -11.99 6.03
C ILE A 72 -10.49 -12.43 7.30
N VAL A 73 -11.19 -13.12 8.22
CA VAL A 73 -10.57 -13.71 9.42
C VAL A 73 -9.49 -14.72 9.06
N LYS A 74 -9.74 -15.56 8.04
CA LYS A 74 -8.79 -16.55 7.56
C LYS A 74 -7.57 -15.88 6.91
N GLU A 75 -7.80 -14.93 5.99
CA GLU A 75 -6.74 -14.17 5.34
C GLU A 75 -5.84 -13.45 6.37
N ALA A 76 -6.45 -12.83 7.40
CA ALA A 76 -5.70 -12.18 8.47
C ALA A 76 -4.82 -13.18 9.24
N SER A 77 -5.36 -14.37 9.52
CA SER A 77 -4.60 -15.42 10.19
C SER A 77 -3.49 -15.99 9.33
N ASP A 78 -3.69 -16.13 8.02
CA ASP A 78 -2.68 -16.65 7.10
C ASP A 78 -1.47 -15.71 7.04
N ILE A 79 -1.70 -14.39 7.01
CA ILE A 79 -0.61 -13.39 7.06
C ILE A 79 0.09 -13.39 8.42
N LEU A 80 -0.68 -13.39 9.53
CA LEU A 80 -0.11 -13.21 10.87
C LEU A 80 0.56 -14.47 11.44
N LEU A 81 0.18 -15.66 10.97
CA LEU A 81 0.77 -16.93 11.42
C LEU A 81 2.07 -17.26 10.68
N ASP A 82 2.24 -16.80 9.44
CA ASP A 82 3.48 -16.95 8.70
C ASP A 82 4.46 -15.82 9.08
N PRO A 83 5.64 -16.15 9.64
CA PRO A 83 6.61 -15.13 10.08
C PRO A 83 7.15 -14.28 8.93
N TYR A 84 7.28 -14.83 7.72
CA TYR A 84 7.76 -14.09 6.56
C TYR A 84 6.68 -13.12 6.06
N MET A 85 5.45 -13.60 5.96
CA MET A 85 4.31 -12.76 5.53
C MET A 85 4.03 -11.65 6.54
N ARG A 86 4.07 -11.95 7.85
CA ARG A 86 3.93 -10.95 8.91
C ARG A 86 5.01 -9.89 8.85
N ALA A 87 6.27 -10.29 8.69
CA ALA A 87 7.38 -9.34 8.59
C ALA A 87 7.26 -8.46 7.33
N ALA A 88 6.86 -9.03 6.20
CA ALA A 88 6.62 -8.28 4.97
C ALA A 88 5.47 -7.27 5.12
N TYR A 89 4.37 -7.67 5.76
CA TYR A 89 3.25 -6.78 6.06
C TYR A 89 3.66 -5.63 6.97
N ASP A 90 4.36 -5.93 8.07
CA ASP A 90 4.82 -4.93 9.03
C ASP A 90 5.82 -3.94 8.39
N ALA A 91 6.75 -4.46 7.56
CA ALA A 91 7.68 -3.63 6.80
C ALA A 91 6.96 -2.69 5.83
N ALA A 92 6.05 -3.21 4.99
CA ALA A 92 5.28 -2.41 4.04
C ALA A 92 4.48 -1.31 4.75
N ARG A 93 3.81 -1.66 5.86
CA ARG A 93 3.03 -0.69 6.66
C ARG A 93 3.92 0.38 7.30
N SER A 94 5.10 -0.01 7.78
CA SER A 94 6.09 0.94 8.31
C SER A 94 6.62 1.89 7.23
N HIS A 95 6.84 1.40 6.01
CA HIS A 95 7.29 2.23 4.90
C HIS A 95 6.27 3.31 4.56
N VAL A 96 4.98 2.95 4.45
CA VAL A 96 3.90 3.90 4.19
C VAL A 96 3.84 4.98 5.27
N LEU A 97 3.87 4.58 6.55
CA LEU A 97 3.81 5.54 7.66
C LEU A 97 5.00 6.52 7.64
N VAL A 98 6.22 6.03 7.37
CA VAL A 98 7.41 6.89 7.27
C VAL A 98 7.29 7.87 6.09
N ARG A 99 6.73 7.43 4.96
CA ARG A 99 6.48 8.31 3.80
C ARG A 99 5.44 9.39 4.10
N GLU A 100 4.37 9.05 4.82
CA GLU A 100 3.33 10.01 5.23
C GLU A 100 3.88 11.08 6.19
N VAL A 101 4.72 10.69 7.14
CA VAL A 101 5.37 11.62 8.07
C VAL A 101 6.34 12.57 7.34
N GLY A 102 6.76 12.23 6.12
CA GLY A 102 7.12 13.23 5.12
C GLY A 102 8.52 13.83 5.26
N ALA A 103 9.48 13.10 5.83
CA ALA A 103 10.87 13.52 5.78
C ALA A 103 11.44 13.24 4.39
N VAL A 104 11.68 14.32 3.62
CA VAL A 104 12.52 14.27 2.42
C VAL A 104 13.95 14.03 2.88
N SER A 105 14.58 12.95 2.40
CA SER A 105 15.96 12.61 2.72
C SER A 105 16.93 13.60 2.09
N ASP A 106 16.76 13.86 0.79
CA ASP A 106 17.67 14.66 -0.02
C ASP A 106 16.90 15.28 -1.20
N THR A 107 17.47 16.33 -1.80
CA THR A 107 16.97 16.98 -3.01
C THR A 107 17.95 16.75 -4.16
N TYR A 108 17.46 16.33 -5.33
CA TYR A 108 18.24 15.98 -6.52
C TYR A 108 17.71 16.70 -7.77
N SER A 109 18.58 16.95 -8.73
CA SER A 109 18.25 17.45 -10.06
C SER A 109 17.88 16.28 -10.98
N LEU A 110 16.76 16.38 -11.72
CA LEU A 110 16.39 15.33 -12.66
C LEU A 110 17.41 15.15 -13.78
N GLU A 111 18.02 16.24 -14.25
CA GLU A 111 18.93 16.19 -15.40
C GLU A 111 20.35 15.74 -15.01
N ASP A 112 20.80 16.11 -13.81
CA ASP A 112 22.17 15.82 -13.37
C ASP A 112 22.29 14.50 -12.59
N ASP A 113 21.28 14.17 -11.75
CA ASP A 113 21.37 13.06 -10.82
C ASP A 113 20.64 11.79 -11.30
N PHE A 114 19.78 11.89 -12.32
CA PHE A 114 19.05 10.74 -12.86
C PHE A 114 19.51 10.38 -14.28
N VAL A 115 19.59 9.07 -14.54
CA VAL A 115 19.92 8.55 -15.87
C VAL A 115 18.62 8.34 -16.65
N ARG A 116 18.53 8.93 -17.84
CA ARG A 116 17.41 8.70 -18.76
C ARG A 116 17.53 7.30 -19.37
N VAL A 117 16.47 6.52 -19.25
CA VAL A 117 16.32 5.20 -19.86
C VAL A 117 15.26 5.32 -20.97
N SER A 118 15.67 5.19 -22.24
CA SER A 118 14.74 5.06 -23.36
C SER A 118 14.34 3.60 -23.55
N MET A 119 13.05 3.33 -23.66
CA MET A 119 12.59 2.08 -24.27
C MET A 119 12.66 2.28 -25.79
N ASP A 120 13.80 1.93 -26.38
CA ASP A 120 14.01 2.05 -27.81
C ASP A 120 13.07 1.07 -28.54
N GLY A 121 11.94 1.61 -29.03
CA GLY A 121 10.96 0.88 -29.80
C GLY A 121 10.52 1.73 -30.98
N ASP A 122 11.25 1.58 -32.09
CA ASP A 122 10.90 1.95 -33.47
C ASP A 122 10.53 3.44 -33.72
N ASP A 123 11.33 4.09 -34.58
CA ASP A 123 11.33 5.51 -34.97
C ASP A 123 10.00 6.04 -35.61
N GLY A 124 8.84 5.86 -34.96
CA GLY A 124 7.53 6.06 -35.58
C GLY A 124 6.64 7.18 -35.04
N ASP A 125 6.72 7.55 -33.75
CA ASP A 125 5.74 8.47 -33.15
C ASP A 125 6.40 9.52 -32.21
N GLU A 126 6.19 10.80 -32.50
CA GLU A 126 6.75 11.99 -31.83
C GLU A 126 6.22 12.25 -30.40
N GLN A 127 5.96 11.20 -29.60
CA GLN A 127 5.51 11.35 -28.22
C GLN A 127 6.10 10.29 -27.29
N HIS A 128 7.44 10.21 -27.26
CA HIS A 128 8.16 9.30 -26.37
C HIS A 128 8.09 9.75 -24.91
N VAL A 129 7.52 8.91 -24.05
CA VAL A 129 7.62 9.06 -22.58
C VAL A 129 9.08 8.88 -22.16
N HIS A 130 9.60 9.79 -21.34
CA HIS A 130 10.96 9.72 -20.81
C HIS A 130 10.95 9.18 -19.39
N VAL A 131 11.68 8.10 -19.14
CA VAL A 131 11.85 7.51 -17.81
C VAL A 131 13.25 7.83 -17.31
N TYR A 132 13.33 8.33 -16.08
CA TYR A 132 14.57 8.72 -15.42
C TYR A 132 14.75 7.86 -14.18
N GLN A 133 15.92 7.24 -14.02
CA GLN A 133 16.19 6.30 -12.93
C GLN A 133 17.45 6.69 -12.17
N ARG A 134 17.43 6.45 -10.85
CA ARG A 134 18.58 6.65 -9.95
C ARG A 134 18.60 5.58 -8.86
N GLU A 135 19.77 5.08 -8.52
CA GLU A 135 19.96 4.11 -7.43
C GLU A 135 19.78 4.77 -6.05
N CYS A 136 19.05 4.09 -5.18
CA CYS A 136 18.92 4.40 -3.77
C CYS A 136 20.07 3.78 -2.97
N ARG A 137 20.38 4.34 -1.79
CA ARG A 137 21.40 3.81 -0.88
C ARG A 137 21.11 2.38 -0.40
N CYS A 138 19.86 1.93 -0.49
CA CYS A 138 19.48 0.55 -0.18
C CYS A 138 19.66 -0.43 -1.35
N GLY A 139 20.06 0.05 -2.53
CA GLY A 139 20.12 -0.74 -3.76
C GLY A 139 18.79 -0.81 -4.55
N GLY A 140 17.74 -0.12 -4.08
CA GLY A 140 16.50 0.07 -4.85
C GLY A 140 16.61 1.21 -5.87
N LEU A 141 15.52 1.51 -6.57
CA LEU A 141 15.49 2.55 -7.59
C LEU A 141 14.49 3.66 -7.24
N TYR A 142 14.86 4.88 -7.62
CA TYR A 142 13.97 6.02 -7.77
C TYR A 142 13.64 6.14 -9.25
N GLU A 143 12.35 6.18 -9.59
CA GLU A 143 11.88 6.33 -10.97
C GLU A 143 11.02 7.58 -11.13
N VAL A 144 11.32 8.38 -12.15
CA VAL A 144 10.56 9.58 -12.51
C VAL A 144 10.17 9.50 -13.97
N VAL A 145 8.87 9.49 -14.22
CA VAL A 145 8.29 9.47 -15.58
C VAL A 145 7.91 10.88 -16.01
N ARG A 146 8.34 11.26 -17.21
CA ARG A 146 8.05 12.55 -17.85
C ARG A 146 7.31 12.30 -19.15
N PHE A 147 6.11 12.88 -19.23
CA PHE A 147 5.32 12.90 -20.45
C PHE A 147 5.70 14.16 -21.25
N PRO A 148 5.86 14.08 -22.58
CA PRO A 148 6.02 15.27 -23.40
C PRO A 148 4.80 16.16 -23.21
N GLU A 149 5.00 17.45 -22.90
CA GLU A 149 3.89 18.40 -22.91
C GLU A 149 3.37 18.50 -24.36
N ALA A 150 2.09 18.23 -24.57
CA ALA A 150 1.46 18.46 -25.86
C ALA A 150 1.57 19.95 -26.16
N VAL A 151 2.33 20.30 -27.20
CA VAL A 151 2.45 21.68 -27.69
C VAL A 151 1.04 22.11 -28.11
N GLY A 152 0.37 22.85 -27.25
CA GLY A 152 -0.89 23.50 -27.59
C GLY A 152 -0.63 24.55 -28.66
N GLU A 153 -1.02 24.25 -29.90
CA GLU A 153 -1.23 25.27 -30.93
C GLU A 153 -2.22 26.30 -30.38
N ASN A 154 -1.73 27.43 -29.90
CA ASN A 154 -2.35 28.75 -30.05
C ASN A 154 -1.40 29.81 -29.51
N GLY A 155 -0.87 30.62 -30.42
CA GLY A 155 -0.12 31.82 -30.04
C GLY A 155 -1.05 32.89 -29.50
N ASP A 156 -0.69 33.50 -28.37
CA ASP A 156 -0.74 34.96 -28.19
C ASP A 156 0.09 35.36 -26.95
N ARG A 157 0.67 36.56 -27.02
CA ARG A 157 1.68 37.12 -26.11
C ARG A 157 1.08 37.56 -24.77
N GLY A 158 1.79 37.25 -23.69
CA GLY A 158 1.56 37.85 -22.36
C GLY A 158 2.76 37.66 -21.44
N TRP A 159 3.67 38.64 -21.44
CA TRP A 159 4.81 38.76 -20.53
C TRP A 159 4.34 39.04 -19.09
N ALA A 160 3.91 38.01 -18.39
CA ALA A 160 3.91 38.00 -16.93
C ALA A 160 5.07 37.10 -16.52
N ALA A 161 6.13 37.68 -15.93
CA ALA A 161 7.18 36.88 -15.31
C ALA A 161 6.53 36.01 -14.24
N PRO A 162 6.47 34.67 -14.41
CA PRO A 162 6.12 33.83 -13.28
C PRO A 162 7.33 33.92 -12.37
N THR A 163 7.11 34.16 -11.08
CA THR A 163 8.05 33.67 -10.06
C THR A 163 8.11 32.15 -10.25
N ARG A 164 9.00 31.71 -11.16
CA ARG A 164 9.09 30.34 -11.69
C ARG A 164 9.73 29.50 -10.59
N SER A 165 8.94 29.14 -9.58
CA SER A 165 9.30 28.06 -8.68
C SER A 165 9.52 26.84 -9.55
N VAL A 166 10.76 26.35 -9.60
CA VAL A 166 11.11 25.15 -10.33
C VAL A 166 10.23 24.01 -9.80
N PRO A 167 9.47 23.30 -10.67
CA PRO A 167 8.54 22.29 -10.19
C PRO A 167 9.30 21.12 -9.57
N THR A 168 9.23 21.00 -8.24
CA THR A 168 9.78 19.86 -7.52
C THR A 168 8.74 18.74 -7.38
N ARG A 169 9.20 17.48 -7.42
CA ARG A 169 8.37 16.29 -7.26
C ARG A 169 8.93 15.39 -6.18
N ARG A 170 8.08 14.79 -5.36
CA ARG A 170 8.50 13.73 -4.43
C ARG A 170 8.64 12.41 -5.18
N CYS A 171 9.80 11.77 -5.06
CA CYS A 171 10.09 10.46 -5.64
C CYS A 171 10.37 9.47 -4.51
N GLU A 172 9.72 8.32 -4.57
CA GLU A 172 9.76 7.28 -3.54
C GLU A 172 10.64 6.12 -4.01
N CYS A 173 11.44 5.56 -3.11
CA CYS A 173 12.23 4.38 -3.44
C CYS A 173 11.32 3.15 -3.61
N ASP A 174 11.56 2.28 -4.58
CA ASP A 174 10.78 1.04 -4.72
C ASP A 174 10.97 0.03 -3.56
N SER A 175 12.13 0.05 -2.91
CA SER A 175 12.56 -1.01 -2.00
C SER A 175 12.56 -0.60 -0.52
N CYS A 176 12.57 0.71 -0.21
CA CYS A 176 12.63 1.21 1.15
C CYS A 176 11.71 2.40 1.40
N SER A 177 11.70 2.91 2.63
CA SER A 177 10.85 4.05 3.02
C SER A 177 11.39 5.42 2.62
N LEU A 178 12.56 5.51 1.96
CA LEU A 178 13.17 6.79 1.60
C LEU A 178 12.38 7.52 0.51
N VAL A 179 12.25 8.83 0.70
CA VAL A 179 11.63 9.78 -0.24
C VAL A 179 12.63 10.89 -0.51
N VAL A 180 12.76 11.28 -1.77
CA VAL A 180 13.63 12.36 -2.22
C VAL A 180 12.81 13.41 -2.97
N GLU A 181 13.30 14.64 -2.99
CA GLU A 181 12.72 15.70 -3.80
C GLU A 181 13.51 15.82 -5.10
N VAL A 182 12.81 15.80 -6.23
CA VAL A 182 13.40 15.86 -7.56
C VAL A 182 12.99 17.17 -8.20
N VAL A 183 13.97 18.04 -8.40
CA VAL A 183 13.85 19.32 -9.11
C VAL A 183 13.79 19.03 -10.59
N VAL A 184 12.76 19.52 -11.27
CA VAL A 184 12.65 19.34 -12.72
C VAL A 184 12.55 20.69 -13.40
N GLU A 185 13.50 20.96 -14.28
CA GLU A 185 13.73 22.28 -14.87
C GLU A 185 12.91 22.54 -16.14
#